data_AF-A0A9P5GPE8-F1
#
_entry.id   AF-A0A9P5GPE8-F1
#
_cell.length_a   1.000
_cell.length_b   1.000
_cell.length_c   1.000
_cell.angle_alpha   90.00
_cell.angle_beta   90.00
_cell.angle_gamma   90.00
#
_symmetry.space_group_name_H-M   'P 1'
#
loop_
_entity.id
_entity.type
_entity.pdbx_description
1 polymer ?
#
loop_
_entity_poly.entity_id
_entity_poly.type
_entity_poly.pdbx_seq_one_letter_code
_entity_poly.pdbx_strand_id
1 'polypeptide(L)'
;MSIVAASTIYARDYGLSELHIGLTYISNGIGSLCGSLLVGRMLDLDYQKQLRRESEGVENPPKEVKRIEHARIRAVRIPIIVFIATTIAFGWTVRYHVHIAAPITLSFFVGGFDTCILAAFSTLVVDLFEKKSFGVTASMNLARCLLSTAGTAAIEPMIQAVGTGWAFTILGLICLVTSPLVFAEYQFGTAWRDKRKAKLQAKKETGSS
;
A
#
# COMPACT_ATOMS: atom_id res chain seq x y z
N MET A 1 10.46 -1.71 -6.89
CA MET A 1 11.12 -3.01 -7.10
C MET A 1 10.61 -3.70 -8.38
N SER A 2 9.31 -4.01 -8.48
CA SER A 2 8.75 -4.76 -9.61
C SER A 2 9.00 -4.13 -10.99
N ILE A 3 9.00 -2.80 -11.06
CA ILE A 3 9.24 -2.02 -12.29
C ILE A 3 10.67 -2.20 -12.82
N VAL A 4 11.65 -2.18 -11.92
CA VAL A 4 13.08 -2.31 -12.28
C VAL A 4 13.38 -3.70 -12.82
N ALA A 5 12.85 -4.73 -12.15
CA ALA A 5 12.94 -6.10 -12.65
C ALA A 5 12.17 -6.28 -13.97
N ALA A 6 10.98 -5.67 -14.11
CA ALA A 6 10.21 -5.76 -15.34
C ALA A 6 10.98 -5.23 -16.56
N SER A 7 11.73 -4.13 -16.43
CA SER A 7 12.56 -3.64 -17.55
C SER A 7 13.67 -4.60 -17.96
N THR A 8 14.40 -5.18 -17.00
CA THR A 8 15.47 -6.14 -17.33
C THR A 8 14.89 -7.39 -17.96
N ILE A 9 13.73 -7.84 -17.49
CA ILE A 9 13.06 -9.01 -18.05
C ILE A 9 12.47 -8.74 -19.44
N TYR A 10 11.83 -7.59 -19.69
CA TYR A 10 11.31 -7.26 -21.02
C TYR A 10 12.41 -7.08 -22.07
N ALA A 11 13.55 -6.53 -21.67
CA ALA A 11 14.72 -6.45 -22.53
C ALA A 11 15.29 -7.84 -22.86
N ARG A 12 15.38 -8.72 -21.85
CA ARG A 12 16.00 -10.04 -21.98
C ARG A 12 15.12 -11.10 -22.64
N ASP A 13 13.88 -11.25 -22.18
CA ASP A 13 12.99 -12.35 -22.56
C ASP A 13 12.13 -12.02 -23.79
N TYR A 14 11.85 -10.74 -24.03
CA TYR A 14 11.04 -10.29 -25.17
C TYR A 14 11.81 -9.47 -26.21
N GLY A 15 13.09 -9.15 -25.97
CA GLY A 15 13.92 -8.40 -26.91
C GLY A 15 13.39 -6.99 -27.22
N LEU A 16 12.63 -6.39 -26.30
CA LEU A 16 12.03 -5.09 -26.54
C LEU A 16 13.11 -4.00 -26.63
N SER A 17 13.00 -3.15 -27.65
CA SER A 17 13.71 -1.89 -27.70
C SER A 17 13.35 -1.01 -26.49
N GLU A 18 14.31 -0.22 -26.00
CA GLU A 18 14.15 0.68 -24.85
C GLU A 18 12.90 1.58 -24.97
N LEU A 19 12.56 1.99 -26.20
CA LEU A 19 11.38 2.82 -26.50
C LEU A 19 10.07 2.08 -26.19
N HIS A 20 9.99 0.79 -26.50
CA HIS A 20 8.84 -0.04 -26.18
C HIS A 20 8.75 -0.35 -24.68
N ILE A 21 9.89 -0.54 -24.01
CA ILE A 21 9.92 -0.67 -22.54
C ILE A 21 9.39 0.62 -21.89
N GLY A 22 9.84 1.78 -22.38
CA GLY A 22 9.33 3.09 -21.98
C GLY A 22 7.82 3.23 -22.12
N LEU A 23 7.25 2.72 -23.21
CA LEU A 23 5.82 2.73 -23.46
C LEU A 23 5.03 1.90 -22.43
N THR A 24 5.58 0.80 -21.93
CA THR A 24 4.93 0.00 -20.87
C THR A 24 4.81 0.77 -19.55
N TYR A 25 5.72 1.70 -19.26
CA TYR A 25 5.64 2.54 -18.06
C TYR A 25 4.46 3.52 -18.10
N ILE A 26 4.02 3.93 -19.29
CA ILE A 26 2.82 4.78 -19.41
C ILE A 26 1.59 4.04 -18.88
N SER A 27 1.46 2.74 -19.16
CA SER A 27 0.37 1.93 -18.61
C SER A 27 0.39 1.90 -17.09
N ASN A 28 1.55 1.70 -16.48
CA ASN A 28 1.71 1.75 -15.02
C ASN A 28 1.41 3.14 -14.44
N GLY A 29 1.84 4.21 -15.12
CA GLY A 29 1.55 5.59 -14.74
C GLY A 29 0.05 5.92 -14.76
N ILE A 30 -0.66 5.51 -15.82
CA ILE A 30 -2.13 5.66 -15.89
C ILE A 30 -2.80 4.84 -14.79
N GLY A 31 -2.33 3.61 -14.54
CA GLY A 31 -2.82 2.78 -13.44
C GLY A 31 -2.69 3.49 -12.09
N SER A 32 -1.54 4.09 -11.83
CA SER A 32 -1.26 4.85 -10.61
C SER A 32 -2.16 6.08 -10.46
N LEU A 33 -2.41 6.82 -11.56
CA LEU A 33 -3.35 7.94 -11.57
C LEU A 33 -4.78 7.49 -11.25
N CYS A 34 -5.25 6.41 -11.90
CA CYS A 34 -6.55 5.82 -11.59
C CYS A 34 -6.63 5.35 -10.14
N GLY A 35 -5.57 4.72 -9.62
CA GLY A 35 -5.47 4.29 -8.23
C GLY A 35 -5.61 5.46 -7.25
N SER A 36 -4.91 6.56 -7.49
CA SER A 36 -4.99 7.77 -6.67
C SER A 36 -6.41 8.37 -6.61
N LEU A 37 -7.16 8.33 -7.72
CA LEU A 37 -8.55 8.79 -7.75
C LEU A 37 -9.49 7.79 -7.05
N LEU A 38 -9.26 6.49 -7.23
CA LEU A 38 -10.07 5.44 -6.62
C LEU A 38 -9.90 5.43 -5.10
N VAL A 39 -8.68 5.59 -4.58
CA VAL A 39 -8.45 5.60 -3.13
C VAL A 39 -9.14 6.78 -2.45
N GLY A 40 -9.13 7.98 -3.05
CA GLY A 40 -9.86 9.13 -2.52
C GLY A 40 -11.35 8.83 -2.37
N ARG A 41 -11.97 8.31 -3.45
CA ARG A 41 -13.39 7.93 -3.43
C ARG A 41 -13.69 6.77 -2.47
N MET A 42 -12.82 5.75 -2.41
CA MET A 42 -13.00 4.62 -1.49
C MET A 42 -12.94 5.07 -0.04
N LEU A 43 -11.97 5.93 0.30
CA LEU A 43 -11.82 6.49 1.65
C LEU A 43 -13.03 7.34 2.04
N ASP A 44 -13.52 8.19 1.12
CA ASP A 44 -14.70 9.02 1.37
C ASP A 44 -15.99 8.19 1.53
N LEU A 45 -16.19 7.18 0.68
CA LEU A 45 -17.35 6.28 0.77
C LEU A 45 -17.36 5.48 2.06
N ASP A 46 -16.21 4.93 2.47
CA ASP A 46 -16.12 4.19 3.73
C ASP A 46 -16.26 5.11 4.94
N TYR A 47 -15.72 6.34 4.88
CA TYR A 47 -15.94 7.36 5.91
C TYR A 47 -17.43 7.68 6.05
N GLN A 48 -18.15 7.94 4.95
CA GLN A 48 -19.58 8.23 4.97
C GLN A 48 -20.42 7.04 5.44
N LYS A 49 -20.08 5.81 5.04
CA LYS A 49 -20.77 4.61 5.52
C LYS A 49 -20.58 4.41 7.03
N GLN A 50 -19.38 4.65 7.54
CA GLN A 50 -19.10 4.53 8.96
C GLN A 50 -19.81 5.62 9.77
N LEU A 51 -19.84 6.85 9.26
CA LEU A 51 -20.56 7.97 9.86
C LEU A 51 -22.07 7.69 9.94
N ARG A 52 -22.67 7.14 8.87
CA ARG A 52 -24.08 6.73 8.86
C ARG A 52 -24.38 5.66 9.92
N ARG A 53 -23.52 4.64 10.05
CA ARG A 53 -23.66 3.60 11.06
C ARG A 53 -23.53 4.11 12.49
N GLU A 54 -22.64 5.07 12.74
CA GLU A 54 -22.47 5.71 14.06
C GLU A 54 -23.58 6.74 14.37
N SER A 55 -24.31 7.20 13.35
CA SER A 55 -25.41 8.16 13.47
C SER A 55 -26.80 7.50 13.56
N GLU A 56 -26.93 6.22 13.22
CA GLU A 56 -28.19 5.47 13.33
C GLU A 56 -28.57 5.23 14.79
N GLY A 57 -29.67 5.84 15.24
CA GLY A 57 -30.24 5.64 16.58
C GLY A 57 -29.66 6.51 17.71
N VAL A 58 -28.88 7.55 17.37
CA VAL A 58 -28.26 8.45 18.36
C VAL A 58 -28.90 9.84 18.30
N GLU A 59 -29.39 10.35 19.44
CA GLU A 59 -30.10 11.64 19.57
C GLU A 59 -29.21 12.86 19.28
N ASN A 60 -27.88 12.71 19.44
CA ASN A 60 -26.86 13.65 18.99
C ASN A 60 -25.78 12.90 18.18
N PRO A 61 -25.94 12.76 16.86
CA PRO A 61 -24.99 12.02 16.04
C PRO A 61 -23.62 12.70 16.06
N PRO A 62 -22.52 11.93 16.19
CA PRO A 62 -21.18 12.49 16.16
C PRO A 62 -20.89 13.12 14.79
N LYS A 63 -20.36 14.35 14.77
CA LYS A 63 -19.98 15.06 13.53
C LYS A 63 -18.76 14.44 12.84
N GLU A 64 -18.02 13.59 13.55
CA GLU A 64 -16.82 12.89 13.08
C GLU A 64 -16.82 11.44 13.56
N VAL A 65 -16.34 10.53 12.70
CA VAL A 65 -16.25 9.09 13.01
C VAL A 65 -15.28 8.89 14.17
N LYS A 66 -15.73 8.30 15.30
CA LYS A 66 -14.86 8.10 16.48
C LYS A 66 -13.69 7.15 16.22
N ARG A 67 -13.80 6.30 15.19
CA ARG A 67 -12.81 5.28 14.78
C ARG A 67 -12.53 5.30 13.27
N ILE A 68 -12.12 6.45 12.73
CA ILE A 68 -11.69 6.63 11.31
C ILE A 68 -10.74 5.51 10.86
N GLU A 69 -9.85 5.12 11.75
CA GLU A 69 -8.78 4.17 11.48
C GLU A 69 -9.29 2.75 11.13
N HIS A 70 -10.38 2.29 11.75
CA HIS A 70 -10.95 0.96 11.46
C HIS A 70 -11.69 0.93 10.11
N ALA A 71 -12.26 2.06 9.71
CA ALA A 71 -12.90 2.21 8.40
C ALA A 71 -11.84 2.22 7.29
N ARG A 72 -10.75 2.99 7.46
CA ARG A 72 -9.64 3.04 6.50
C ARG A 72 -9.00 1.67 6.25
N ILE A 73 -8.86 0.85 7.29
CA ILE A 73 -8.22 -0.47 7.16
C ILE A 73 -9.08 -1.51 6.48
N ARG A 74 -10.41 -1.39 6.59
CA ARG A 74 -11.32 -2.23 5.81
C ARG A 74 -11.21 -1.90 4.32
N ALA A 75 -11.10 -0.62 3.99
CA ALA A 75 -10.94 -0.14 2.61
C ALA A 75 -9.68 -0.69 1.93
N VAL A 76 -8.58 -0.85 2.68
CA VAL A 76 -7.26 -1.22 2.13
C VAL A 76 -7.05 -2.74 1.99
N ARG A 77 -7.84 -3.56 2.70
CA ARG A 77 -7.71 -5.03 2.64
C ARG A 77 -7.89 -5.59 1.23
N ILE A 78 -8.90 -5.12 0.51
CA ILE A 78 -9.18 -5.58 -0.87
C ILE A 78 -8.04 -5.17 -1.82
N PRO A 79 -7.61 -3.88 -1.87
CA PRO A 79 -6.43 -3.46 -2.63
C PRO A 79 -5.18 -4.31 -2.38
N ILE A 80 -4.86 -4.65 -1.12
CA ILE A 80 -3.69 -5.49 -0.79
C ILE A 80 -3.80 -6.87 -1.43
N ILE A 81 -4.96 -7.53 -1.31
CA ILE A 81 -5.15 -8.88 -1.87
C ILE A 81 -5.01 -8.85 -3.38
N VAL A 82 -5.62 -7.86 -4.04
CA VAL A 82 -5.56 -7.72 -5.51
C VAL A 82 -4.14 -7.37 -5.95
N PHE A 83 -3.41 -6.53 -5.21
CA PHE A 83 -2.02 -6.20 -5.48
C PHE A 83 -1.12 -7.46 -5.41
N ILE A 84 -1.29 -8.30 -4.39
CA ILE A 84 -0.53 -9.54 -4.25
C ILE A 84 -0.85 -10.48 -5.42
N ALA A 85 -2.14 -10.69 -5.71
CA ALA A 85 -2.57 -11.57 -6.80
C ALA A 85 -2.04 -11.11 -8.17
N THR A 86 -2.13 -9.81 -8.47
CA THR A 86 -1.64 -9.25 -9.74
C THR A 86 -0.12 -9.27 -9.86
N THR A 87 0.61 -9.08 -8.75
CA THR A 87 2.08 -9.21 -8.71
C THR A 87 2.54 -10.65 -8.96
N ILE A 88 1.86 -11.63 -8.36
CA ILE A 88 2.16 -13.05 -8.59
C ILE A 88 1.84 -13.42 -10.04
N ALA A 89 0.64 -13.05 -10.52
CA ALA A 89 0.23 -13.29 -11.90
C ALA A 89 1.23 -12.68 -12.90
N PHE A 90 1.72 -11.46 -12.63
CA PHE A 90 2.72 -10.81 -13.44
C PHE A 90 3.98 -11.68 -13.60
N GLY A 91 4.57 -12.13 -12.49
CA GLY A 91 5.77 -12.98 -12.53
C GLY A 91 5.59 -14.27 -13.34
N TRP A 92 4.41 -14.90 -13.24
CA TRP A 92 4.12 -16.12 -14.00
C TRP A 92 3.84 -15.86 -15.48
N THR A 93 3.11 -14.81 -15.83
CA THR A 93 2.89 -14.45 -17.24
C THR A 93 4.19 -14.19 -17.98
N VAL A 94 5.14 -13.55 -17.30
CA VAL A 94 6.47 -13.30 -17.84
C VAL A 94 7.29 -14.59 -17.93
N ARG A 95 7.26 -15.45 -16.89
CA ARG A 95 7.97 -16.76 -16.92
C ARG A 95 7.51 -17.65 -18.08
N TYR A 96 6.22 -17.70 -18.36
CA TYR A 96 5.66 -18.50 -19.45
C TYR A 96 5.74 -17.82 -20.83
N HIS A 97 6.41 -16.66 -20.94
CA HIS A 97 6.52 -15.91 -22.20
C HIS A 97 5.15 -15.66 -22.86
N VAL A 98 4.13 -15.37 -22.05
CA VAL A 98 2.78 -15.07 -22.54
C VAL A 98 2.82 -13.77 -23.35
N HIS A 99 1.87 -13.58 -24.27
CA HIS A 99 1.77 -12.36 -25.08
C HIS A 99 1.91 -11.08 -24.22
N ILE A 100 2.76 -10.15 -24.65
CA ILE A 100 3.21 -8.98 -23.86
C ILE A 100 2.06 -8.09 -23.33
N ALA A 101 0.91 -8.12 -23.99
CA ALA A 101 -0.28 -7.43 -23.52
C ALA A 101 -0.68 -7.84 -22.08
N ALA A 102 -0.55 -9.13 -21.72
CA ALA A 102 -0.91 -9.63 -20.40
C ALA A 102 -0.08 -9.01 -19.25
N PRO A 103 1.27 -9.06 -19.28
CA PRO A 103 2.07 -8.44 -18.23
C PRO A 103 1.96 -6.90 -18.21
N ILE A 104 1.67 -6.26 -19.35
CA ILE A 104 1.37 -4.81 -19.40
C ILE A 104 0.07 -4.51 -18.65
N THR A 105 -1.02 -5.24 -18.91
CA THR A 105 -2.29 -5.04 -18.21
C THR A 105 -2.16 -5.33 -16.70
N LEU A 106 -1.40 -6.36 -16.32
CA LEU A 106 -1.12 -6.63 -14.91
C LEU A 106 -0.30 -5.51 -14.27
N SER A 107 0.66 -4.93 -14.99
CA SER A 107 1.46 -3.79 -14.51
C SER A 107 0.61 -2.54 -14.24
N PHE A 108 -0.45 -2.31 -15.02
CA PHE A 108 -1.44 -1.27 -14.75
C PHE A 108 -2.10 -1.45 -13.38
N PHE A 109 -2.60 -2.67 -13.11
CA PHE A 109 -3.25 -2.97 -11.83
C PHE A 109 -2.27 -2.90 -10.66
N VAL A 110 -1.06 -3.44 -10.81
CA VAL A 110 -0.01 -3.36 -9.80
C VAL A 110 0.26 -1.91 -9.42
N GLY A 111 0.46 -1.00 -10.38
CA GLY A 111 0.70 0.42 -10.11
C GLY A 111 -0.49 1.12 -9.45
N GLY A 112 -1.70 0.81 -9.91
CA GLY A 112 -2.92 1.38 -9.34
C GLY A 112 -3.15 0.98 -7.89
N PHE A 113 -3.10 -0.32 -7.58
CA PHE A 113 -3.30 -0.80 -6.22
C PHE A 113 -2.14 -0.44 -5.29
N ASP A 114 -0.89 -0.44 -5.76
CA ASP A 114 0.26 0.05 -4.99
C ASP A 114 0.05 1.52 -4.57
N THR A 115 -0.37 2.36 -5.51
CA THR A 115 -0.68 3.77 -5.23
C THR A 115 -1.81 3.92 -4.23
N CYS A 116 -2.89 3.12 -4.36
CA CYS A 116 -3.98 3.11 -3.39
C CYS A 116 -3.48 2.78 -1.97
N ILE A 117 -2.66 1.73 -1.85
CA ILE A 117 -2.15 1.26 -0.56
C ILE A 117 -1.25 2.35 0.06
N LEU A 118 -0.31 2.89 -0.72
CA LEU A 118 0.62 3.92 -0.24
C LEU A 118 -0.11 5.20 0.21
N ALA A 119 -1.09 5.65 -0.56
CA ALA A 119 -1.89 6.82 -0.22
C ALA A 119 -2.66 6.60 1.08
N ALA A 120 -3.33 5.45 1.23
CA ALA A 120 -4.09 5.14 2.44
C ALA A 120 -3.20 5.04 3.70
N PHE A 121 -2.02 4.43 3.60
CA PHE A 121 -1.04 4.40 4.70
C PHE A 121 -0.52 5.79 5.05
N SER A 122 -0.20 6.60 4.04
CA SER A 122 0.30 7.97 4.26
C SER A 122 -0.75 8.82 4.97
N THR A 123 -2.01 8.78 4.53
CA THR A 123 -3.11 9.49 5.21
C THR A 123 -3.30 8.99 6.64
N LEU A 124 -3.25 7.67 6.86
CA LEU A 124 -3.40 7.08 8.18
C LEU A 124 -2.31 7.56 9.16
N VAL A 125 -1.05 7.64 8.73
CA VAL A 125 0.05 8.11 9.56
C VAL A 125 -0.13 9.58 9.95
N VAL A 126 -0.59 10.40 9.02
CA VAL A 126 -0.91 11.82 9.28
C VAL A 126 -2.04 11.94 10.31
N ASP A 127 -3.13 11.18 10.12
CA ASP A 127 -4.28 11.15 11.03
C ASP A 127 -3.87 10.65 12.45
N LEU A 128 -2.93 9.70 12.54
CA LEU A 128 -2.45 9.15 13.81
C LEU A 128 -1.56 10.12 14.61
N PHE A 129 -0.83 10.99 13.90
CA PHE A 129 0.23 11.83 14.48
C PHE A 129 0.07 13.30 14.13
N GLU A 130 -1.13 13.88 14.21
CA GLU A 130 -1.42 15.28 13.86
C GLU A 130 -0.33 16.29 14.32
N LYS A 131 0.15 16.17 15.57
CA LYS A 131 1.15 17.10 16.14
C LYS A 131 2.60 16.87 15.73
N LYS A 132 2.95 15.67 15.21
CA LYS A 132 4.31 15.29 14.80
C LYS A 132 4.33 14.67 13.40
N SER A 133 3.31 14.97 12.59
CA SER A 133 3.02 14.29 11.32
C SER A 133 4.20 14.39 10.35
N PHE A 134 4.87 15.54 10.28
CA PHE A 134 6.03 15.74 9.41
C PHE A 134 7.18 14.78 9.72
N GLY A 135 7.58 14.68 11.00
CA GLY A 135 8.68 13.80 11.41
C GLY A 135 8.38 12.32 11.18
N VAL A 136 7.16 11.88 11.49
CA VAL A 136 6.76 10.48 11.29
C VAL A 136 6.68 10.13 9.80
N THR A 137 6.12 11.02 8.98
CA THR A 137 6.06 10.84 7.52
C THR A 137 7.45 10.78 6.90
N ALA A 138 8.39 11.61 7.37
CA ALA A 138 9.78 11.56 6.92
C ALA A 138 10.45 10.22 7.28
N SER A 139 10.30 9.74 8.51
CA SER A 139 10.83 8.43 8.93
C SER A 139 10.20 7.27 8.16
N MET A 140 8.89 7.32 7.89
CA MET A 140 8.19 6.33 7.08
C MET A 140 8.75 6.28 5.66
N ASN A 141 8.93 7.44 5.03
CA ASN A 141 9.51 7.52 3.70
C ASN A 141 10.96 7.02 3.68
N LEU A 142 11.76 7.35 4.69
CA LEU A 142 13.13 6.84 4.81
C LEU A 142 13.17 5.32 4.89
N ALA A 143 12.38 4.72 5.79
CA ALA A 143 12.28 3.26 5.93
C ALA A 143 11.81 2.60 4.63
N ARG A 144 10.78 3.16 3.99
CA ARG A 144 10.27 2.70 2.69
C ARG A 144 11.34 2.72 1.61
N CYS A 145 12.10 3.82 1.51
CA CYS A 145 13.17 3.95 0.53
C CYS A 145 14.29 2.94 0.78
N LEU A 146 14.73 2.77 2.03
CA LEU A 146 15.76 1.78 2.38
C LEU A 146 15.33 0.36 2.03
N LEU A 147 14.09 -0.02 2.36
CA LEU A 147 13.52 -1.31 1.99
C LEU A 147 13.43 -1.45 0.47
N SER A 148 12.95 -0.42 -0.23
CA SER A 148 12.84 -0.37 -1.70
C SER A 148 14.19 -0.57 -2.38
N THR A 149 15.24 0.06 -1.87
CA THR A 149 16.61 -0.09 -2.38
C THR A 149 17.13 -1.50 -2.11
N ALA A 150 16.98 -2.01 -0.89
CA ALA A 150 17.45 -3.35 -0.52
C ALA A 150 16.81 -4.44 -1.39
N GLY A 151 15.49 -4.42 -1.58
CA GLY A 151 14.86 -5.43 -2.43
C GLY A 151 15.04 -5.17 -3.93
N THR A 152 15.30 -3.94 -4.38
CA THR A 152 15.74 -3.71 -5.78
C THR A 152 17.14 -4.27 -6.01
N ALA A 153 18.03 -4.24 -5.03
CA ALA A 153 19.33 -4.89 -5.13
C ALA A 153 19.22 -6.43 -5.07
N ALA A 154 18.26 -6.96 -4.31
CA ALA A 154 18.07 -8.41 -4.15
C ALA A 154 17.25 -9.09 -5.27
N ILE A 155 16.47 -8.34 -6.06
CA ILE A 155 15.55 -8.93 -7.05
C ILE A 155 16.27 -9.63 -8.20
N GLU A 156 17.32 -9.02 -8.74
CA GLU A 156 18.10 -9.57 -9.85
C GLU A 156 18.79 -10.90 -9.49
N PRO A 157 19.58 -11.00 -8.40
CA PRO A 157 20.16 -12.29 -8.01
C PRO A 157 19.10 -13.34 -7.64
N MET A 158 17.95 -12.92 -7.09
CA MET A 158 16.84 -13.84 -6.82
C MET A 158 16.22 -14.38 -8.12
N ILE A 159 16.01 -13.53 -9.13
CA ILE A 159 15.52 -13.96 -10.45
C ILE A 159 16.52 -14.93 -11.09
N GLN A 160 17.82 -14.68 -10.99
CA GLN A 160 18.85 -15.58 -11.51
C GLN A 160 18.88 -16.94 -10.80
N ALA A 161 18.59 -16.98 -9.49
CA ALA A 161 18.61 -18.21 -8.70
C ALA A 161 17.35 -19.09 -8.86
N VAL A 162 16.15 -18.52 -8.83
CA VAL A 162 14.87 -19.29 -8.82
C VAL A 162 13.98 -19.07 -10.05
N GLY A 163 14.37 -18.13 -10.91
CA GLY A 163 13.60 -17.69 -12.07
C GLY A 163 12.49 -16.69 -11.74
N THR A 164 12.06 -15.95 -12.76
CA THR A 164 11.13 -14.81 -12.65
C THR A 164 9.83 -15.13 -11.90
N GLY A 165 9.11 -16.20 -12.28
CA GLY A 165 7.83 -16.53 -11.65
C GLY A 165 7.92 -16.82 -10.15
N TRP A 166 8.92 -17.59 -9.72
CA TRP A 166 9.12 -17.90 -8.30
C TRP A 166 9.63 -16.70 -7.52
N ALA A 167 10.49 -15.86 -8.10
CA ALA A 167 10.96 -14.62 -7.48
C ALA A 167 9.78 -13.70 -7.10
N PHE A 168 8.86 -13.45 -8.03
CA PHE A 168 7.66 -12.64 -7.76
C PHE A 168 6.66 -13.34 -6.83
N THR A 169 6.59 -14.67 -6.84
CA THR A 169 5.76 -15.43 -5.89
C THR A 169 6.30 -15.30 -4.46
N ILE A 170 7.61 -15.41 -4.27
CA ILE A 170 8.27 -15.21 -2.96
C ILE A 170 8.03 -13.78 -2.47
N LEU A 171 8.16 -12.77 -3.34
CA LEU A 171 7.82 -11.39 -3.00
C LEU A 171 6.36 -11.24 -2.58
N GLY A 172 5.43 -11.82 -3.35
CA GLY A 172 4.01 -11.83 -3.03
C GLY A 172 3.72 -12.49 -1.68
N LEU A 173 4.40 -13.59 -1.35
CA LEU A 173 4.29 -14.27 -0.06
C LEU A 173 4.87 -13.43 1.09
N ILE A 174 6.00 -12.75 0.89
CA ILE A 174 6.55 -11.81 1.88
C ILE A 174 5.54 -10.70 2.16
N CYS A 175 4.93 -10.12 1.11
CA CYS A 175 3.85 -9.15 1.25
C CYS A 175 2.63 -9.73 1.98
N LEU A 176 2.26 -10.98 1.69
CA LEU A 176 1.14 -11.66 2.33
C LEU A 176 1.39 -11.90 3.83
N VAL A 177 2.61 -12.28 4.22
CA VAL A 177 2.98 -12.54 5.62
C VAL A 177 3.15 -11.23 6.41
N THR A 178 3.64 -10.17 5.77
CA THR A 178 3.78 -8.85 6.41
C THR A 178 2.45 -8.10 6.54
N SER A 179 1.50 -8.32 5.62
CA SER A 179 0.16 -7.71 5.67
C SER A 179 -0.61 -7.90 6.99
N PRO A 180 -0.73 -9.12 7.58
CA PRO A 180 -1.38 -9.32 8.87
C PRO A 180 -0.57 -8.74 10.04
N LEU A 181 0.76 -8.63 9.91
CA LEU A 181 1.59 -7.98 10.92
C LEU A 181 1.21 -6.49 11.05
N VAL A 182 1.04 -5.81 9.92
CA VAL A 182 0.57 -4.42 9.87
C VAL A 182 -0.86 -4.30 10.42
N PHE A 183 -1.71 -5.29 10.14
CA PHE A 183 -3.07 -5.34 10.70
C PHE A 183 -3.08 -5.57 12.21
N ALA A 184 -2.15 -6.37 12.73
CA ALA A 184 -2.00 -6.66 14.15
C ALA A 184 -1.44 -5.45 14.91
N GLU A 185 -0.35 -4.86 14.41
CA GLU A 185 0.25 -3.64 14.96
C GLU A 185 -0.79 -2.50 15.02
N TYR A 186 -1.67 -2.46 14.04
CA TYR A 186 -2.81 -1.55 14.05
C TYR A 186 -3.83 -1.84 15.17
N GLN A 187 -4.27 -3.09 15.33
CA GLN A 187 -5.22 -3.44 16.40
C GLN A 187 -4.66 -3.10 17.79
N PHE A 188 -3.37 -3.40 18.03
CA PHE A 188 -2.70 -3.05 19.28
C PHE A 188 -2.37 -1.56 19.39
N GLY A 189 -2.16 -0.87 18.26
CA GLY A 189 -1.87 0.56 18.17
C GLY A 189 -3.00 1.43 18.70
N THR A 190 -4.27 1.01 18.52
CA THR A 190 -5.43 1.70 19.12
C THR A 190 -5.34 1.72 20.66
N ALA A 191 -5.01 0.57 21.27
CA ALA A 191 -4.84 0.46 22.72
C ALA A 191 -3.63 1.28 23.24
N TRP A 192 -2.54 1.35 22.47
CA TRP A 192 -1.40 2.19 22.81
C TRP A 192 -1.71 3.69 22.64
N ARG A 193 -2.60 4.04 21.71
CA ARG A 193 -3.07 5.42 21.50
C ARG A 193 -3.95 5.89 22.64
N ASP A 194 -4.87 5.06 23.12
CA ASP A 194 -5.71 5.38 24.27
C ASP A 194 -4.85 5.61 25.52
N LYS A 195 -3.81 4.78 25.71
CA LYS A 195 -2.80 4.99 26.77
C LYS A 195 -2.02 6.30 26.61
N ARG A 196 -1.67 6.72 25.39
CA ARG A 196 -0.97 7.99 25.13
C ARG A 196 -1.88 9.21 25.35
N LYS A 197 -3.14 9.15 24.93
CA LYS A 197 -4.13 10.21 25.18
C LYS A 197 -4.41 10.37 26.67
N ALA A 198 -4.58 9.25 27.40
CA ALA A 198 -4.74 9.25 28.85
C ALA A 198 -3.53 9.87 29.58
N LYS A 199 -2.29 9.51 29.18
CA LYS A 199 -1.07 10.13 29.75
C LYS A 199 -0.96 11.62 29.46
N LEU A 200 -1.36 12.08 28.28
CA LEU A 200 -1.32 13.50 27.90
C LEU A 200 -2.39 14.33 28.62
N GLN A 201 -3.57 13.75 28.88
CA GLN A 201 -4.62 14.38 29.69
C GLN A 201 -4.21 14.47 31.15
N ALA A 202 -3.71 13.38 31.74
CA ALA A 202 -3.19 13.40 33.11
C ALA A 202 -2.09 14.45 33.30
N LYS A 203 -1.15 14.58 32.35
CA LYS A 203 -0.06 15.57 32.42
C LYS A 203 -0.53 17.02 32.27
N LYS A 204 -1.67 17.27 31.62
CA LYS A 204 -2.29 18.61 31.57
C LYS A 204 -3.00 18.96 32.88
N GLU A 205 -3.59 17.98 33.55
CA GLU A 205 -4.25 18.16 34.85
C GLU A 205 -3.24 18.40 35.97
N THR A 206 -2.09 17.71 35.97
CA THR A 206 -1.03 17.91 36.99
C THR A 206 -0.19 19.18 36.78
N GLY A 207 -0.24 19.81 35.60
CA GLY A 207 0.50 21.05 35.29
C GLY A 207 -0.32 22.33 35.48
N SER A 208 -1.56 22.21 35.97
CA SER A 208 -2.50 23.33 36.20
C SER A 208 -2.83 23.56 37.69
N SER A 209 -2.12 22.89 38.59
CA SER A 209 -2.14 23.15 40.05
C SER A 209 -0.76 23.66 40.48
#